data_AF-A0A3D0I5K1-F1
#
_entry.id   AF-A0A3D0I5K1-F1
#
_cell.length_a   1.000
_cell.length_b   1.000
_cell.length_c   1.000
_cell.angle_alpha   90.00
_cell.angle_beta   90.00
_cell.angle_gamma   90.00
#
_symmetry.space_group_name_H-M   'P 1'
#
loop_
_entity.id
_entity.type
_entity.pdbx_description
1 polymer ?
#
loop_
_entity_poly.entity_id
_entity_poly.type
_entity_poly.pdbx_seq_one_letter_code
_entity_poly.pdbx_strand_id
1 'polypeptide(L)'
;MPAQPAFRLWIGRLALIGATLALSTTAFAGSAVHPSQPVYPTDRCVARKLAAAADACQDLVLAESERSRDPREFDERVSEVTQDLANAWQKAETDSSAAGVDCVQTTVTSQEMETLLEDGAQGLAAALATASGKGRIHGEELHLLGAVAKACSGLILAESRHLLERFKERNTRELERERRRALHELEASFDKDDGTDASLKSLKAGVKALAEDAIDAAIVSPNVSTSWTMVSPDPQVPYLGQTLEPTCAGGTPWVYFVKRGTVNKLIVYYEGGGACWDYFTCAVFPTYAQTVGAKDDPSNATTGLFDYSNPESPFRDWNAVFVPYCTGDIHWGDNTVVYTAPNSPPVTIQHKGFVNAQVAEKFAREHFVDPDEVFVTGSSAGAYGSLLGSVYFQERVYPSARFATLGDAGNGIVTQDFQQNDFPKWGITATFPNWIPGWTAQTDPKELWTIPALFYPESRFANYATAYDGGLGGQTGFYNIMLNPGNVLAWLDWWHASCAWHDAMEQQTAAAAAAAPNYRYYIGTGSMHTMWGSNKVYTDTTGGVPLLVDWVTAMRDGTSAWTNVQCTNCGVLLPGDPRPTPAQPPFTPDDSSIVCPAAPGP
;
A
#
# COMPACT_ATOMS: atom_id res chain seq x y z
N MET A 1 -20.66 51.15 30.33
CA MET A 1 -21.93 51.45 29.61
C MET A 1 -22.25 52.93 29.82
N PRO A 2 -22.98 53.61 28.92
CA PRO A 2 -23.29 53.38 27.49
C PRO A 2 -22.76 54.58 26.63
N ALA A 3 -22.97 54.77 25.31
CA ALA A 3 -23.17 53.93 24.12
C ALA A 3 -22.90 54.77 22.83
N GLN A 4 -22.69 54.11 21.68
CA GLN A 4 -22.68 54.66 20.29
C GLN A 4 -24.13 54.67 19.70
N PRO A 5 -24.44 54.97 18.40
CA PRO A 5 -23.66 55.18 17.15
C PRO A 5 -24.03 56.53 16.43
N ALA A 6 -23.91 56.82 15.11
CA ALA A 6 -23.60 56.06 13.87
C ALA A 6 -23.02 56.95 12.73
N PHE A 7 -22.79 56.38 11.53
CA PHE A 7 -22.29 57.05 10.31
C PHE A 7 -22.85 56.37 9.03
N ARG A 8 -23.05 57.12 7.92
CA ARG A 8 -23.23 56.62 6.53
C ARG A 8 -22.72 57.70 5.55
N LEU A 9 -21.62 57.50 4.83
CA LEU A 9 -21.43 56.80 3.53
C LEU A 9 -21.81 57.62 2.28
N TRP A 10 -20.82 57.82 1.39
CA TRP A 10 -20.92 58.52 0.09
C TRP A 10 -20.17 57.70 -0.97
N ILE A 11 -20.54 57.83 -2.26
CA ILE A 11 -20.05 56.98 -3.37
C ILE A 11 -19.34 57.84 -4.42
N GLY A 12 -18.19 57.41 -4.96
CA GLY A 12 -17.59 58.10 -6.12
C GLY A 12 -16.24 57.59 -6.64
N ARG A 13 -16.27 56.56 -7.52
CA ARG A 13 -15.35 56.27 -8.64
C ARG A 13 -13.82 56.36 -8.48
N LEU A 14 -13.13 55.26 -8.82
CA LEU A 14 -11.96 55.26 -9.71
C LEU A 14 -11.80 53.87 -10.38
N ALA A 15 -11.19 53.82 -11.56
CA ALA A 15 -11.04 52.61 -12.38
C ALA A 15 -9.66 52.57 -13.08
N LEU A 16 -9.26 51.39 -13.54
CA LEU A 16 -7.97 51.02 -14.17
C LEU A 16 -6.74 51.09 -13.25
N ILE A 17 -6.19 49.94 -12.85
CA ILE A 17 -5.09 49.24 -13.57
C ILE A 17 -5.40 47.74 -13.51
N GLY A 18 -5.15 46.99 -14.60
CA GLY A 18 -5.49 45.56 -14.71
C GLY A 18 -4.28 44.62 -14.67
N ALA A 19 -4.57 43.31 -14.58
CA ALA A 19 -3.65 42.17 -14.65
C ALA A 19 -2.68 41.99 -13.46
N THR A 20 -3.22 41.56 -12.31
CA THR A 20 -2.48 40.77 -11.30
C THR A 20 -2.88 39.30 -11.40
N LEU A 21 -1.91 38.39 -11.21
CA LEU A 21 -2.11 36.93 -11.28
C LEU A 21 -3.29 36.48 -10.43
N ALA A 22 -4.24 35.76 -11.05
CA ALA A 22 -5.18 34.91 -10.34
C ALA A 22 -4.49 33.59 -9.95
N LEU A 23 -3.58 33.66 -8.99
CA LEU A 23 -3.16 32.48 -8.24
C LEU A 23 -4.37 32.05 -7.42
N SER A 24 -5.10 31.06 -7.93
CA SER A 24 -6.15 30.36 -7.19
C SER A 24 -5.52 29.52 -6.09
N THR A 25 -5.16 30.17 -4.98
CA THR A 25 -4.82 29.50 -3.74
C THR A 25 -6.10 28.88 -3.16
N THR A 26 -6.48 27.72 -3.68
CA THR A 26 -7.31 26.75 -2.96
C THR A 26 -6.52 26.33 -1.74
N ALA A 27 -6.70 27.09 -0.65
CA ALA A 27 -6.23 26.66 0.65
C ALA A 27 -6.95 25.35 0.99
N PHE A 28 -6.26 24.22 0.82
CA PHE A 28 -6.58 22.97 1.47
C PHE A 28 -6.35 23.16 2.99
N ALA A 29 -7.25 23.94 3.60
CA ALA A 29 -7.35 24.05 5.04
C ALA A 29 -7.72 22.67 5.58
N GLY A 30 -6.84 22.11 6.41
CA GLY A 30 -6.97 20.74 6.91
C GLY A 30 -8.28 20.50 7.67
N SER A 31 -8.60 19.20 7.83
CA SER A 31 -9.90 18.67 8.25
C SER A 31 -10.90 18.52 7.10
N ALA A 32 -10.53 17.76 6.06
CA ALA A 32 -11.54 16.94 5.38
C ALA A 32 -12.21 16.07 6.46
N VAL A 33 -13.50 16.27 6.69
CA VAL A 33 -14.26 15.46 7.66
C VAL A 33 -14.45 14.08 7.03
N HIS A 34 -13.51 13.18 7.28
CA HIS A 34 -13.60 11.79 6.85
C HIS A 34 -14.89 11.19 7.43
N PRO A 35 -15.88 10.79 6.60
CA PRO A 35 -17.12 10.24 7.12
C PRO A 35 -16.79 8.93 7.84
N SER A 36 -17.21 8.83 9.10
CA SER A 36 -16.90 7.70 9.98
C SER A 36 -17.26 6.39 9.31
N GLN A 37 -16.24 5.63 8.88
CA GLN A 37 -16.47 4.32 8.29
C GLN A 37 -17.07 3.39 9.34
N PRO A 38 -18.05 2.53 9.00
CA PRO A 38 -18.44 1.46 9.88
C PRO A 38 -17.23 0.52 10.04
N VAL A 39 -16.93 0.12 11.28
CA VAL A 39 -15.85 -0.82 11.57
C VAL A 39 -16.05 -2.09 10.73
N TYR A 40 -15.00 -2.59 10.09
CA TYR A 40 -15.10 -3.76 9.22
C TYR A 40 -15.32 -5.05 10.07
N PRO A 41 -15.95 -6.13 9.55
CA PRO A 41 -16.16 -7.35 10.32
C PRO A 41 -14.87 -7.99 10.83
N THR A 42 -13.78 -7.97 10.04
CA THR A 42 -12.45 -8.47 10.47
C THR A 42 -11.93 -7.67 11.65
N ASP A 43 -11.86 -6.34 11.55
CA ASP A 43 -11.43 -5.43 12.61
C ASP A 43 -12.19 -5.71 13.92
N ARG A 44 -13.52 -5.89 13.85
CA ARG A 44 -14.33 -6.26 15.03
C ARG A 44 -13.99 -7.64 15.59
N CYS A 45 -13.74 -8.63 14.73
CA CYS A 45 -13.42 -9.98 15.17
C CYS A 45 -12.05 -10.01 15.84
N VAL A 46 -11.02 -9.47 15.17
CA VAL A 46 -9.64 -9.41 15.68
C VAL A 46 -9.57 -8.57 16.95
N ALA A 47 -10.25 -7.42 17.02
CA ALA A 47 -10.33 -6.65 18.26
C ALA A 47 -10.92 -7.44 19.43
N ARG A 48 -11.95 -8.28 19.20
CA ARG A 48 -12.53 -9.13 20.25
C ARG A 48 -11.61 -10.28 20.66
N LYS A 49 -10.94 -10.89 19.68
CA LYS A 49 -9.90 -11.91 19.92
C LYS A 49 -8.75 -11.34 20.75
N LEU A 50 -8.25 -10.14 20.40
CA LEU A 50 -7.25 -9.40 21.17
C LEU A 50 -7.73 -9.01 22.57
N ALA A 51 -8.99 -8.59 22.75
CA ALA A 51 -9.52 -8.30 24.08
C ALA A 51 -9.52 -9.55 24.97
N ALA A 52 -9.96 -10.70 24.45
CA ALA A 52 -9.90 -11.97 25.19
C ALA A 52 -8.46 -12.44 25.46
N ALA A 53 -7.53 -12.24 24.52
CA ALA A 53 -6.11 -12.51 24.72
C ALA A 53 -5.47 -11.57 25.78
N ALA A 54 -5.95 -10.32 25.88
CA ALA A 54 -5.51 -9.38 26.90
C ALA A 54 -5.96 -9.79 28.31
N ASP A 55 -7.21 -10.25 28.45
CA ASP A 55 -7.73 -10.80 29.71
C ASP A 55 -6.98 -12.10 30.06
N ALA A 56 -6.83 -13.03 29.11
CA ALA A 56 -6.10 -14.28 29.29
C ALA A 56 -4.62 -14.07 29.68
N CYS A 57 -3.90 -13.11 29.06
CA CYS A 57 -2.52 -12.82 29.47
C CYS A 57 -2.43 -12.32 30.91
N GLN A 58 -3.40 -11.52 31.36
CA GLN A 58 -3.44 -11.07 32.75
C GLN A 58 -3.55 -12.26 33.70
N ASP A 59 -4.51 -13.14 33.43
CA ASP A 59 -4.93 -14.16 34.39
C ASP A 59 -3.97 -15.36 34.39
N LEU A 60 -3.36 -15.70 33.24
CA LEU A 60 -2.25 -16.66 33.17
C LEU A 60 -1.01 -16.17 33.91
N VAL A 61 -0.60 -14.90 33.72
CA VAL A 61 0.51 -14.31 34.49
C VAL A 61 0.22 -14.30 35.99
N LEU A 62 -1.03 -14.05 36.41
CA LEU A 62 -1.42 -14.13 37.81
C LEU A 62 -1.43 -15.57 38.34
N ALA A 63 -1.86 -16.56 37.56
CA ALA A 63 -1.91 -17.96 37.96
C ALA A 63 -0.53 -18.52 38.35
N GLU A 64 0.56 -18.04 37.74
CA GLU A 64 1.94 -18.41 38.06
C GLU A 64 2.33 -18.24 39.54
N SER A 65 1.60 -17.44 40.35
CA SER A 65 1.82 -17.39 41.79
C SER A 65 1.52 -18.72 42.50
N GLU A 66 0.57 -19.50 41.98
CA GLU A 66 0.09 -20.74 42.58
C GLU A 66 0.74 -22.00 42.03
N ARG A 67 1.40 -21.94 40.85
CA ARG A 67 2.09 -23.08 40.20
C ARG A 67 3.00 -23.90 41.13
N SER A 68 3.61 -23.25 42.14
CA SER A 68 4.48 -23.89 43.14
C SER A 68 3.87 -24.06 44.55
N ARG A 69 2.66 -23.54 44.78
CA ARG A 69 1.96 -23.51 46.08
C ARG A 69 0.82 -24.50 46.13
N ASP A 70 -0.12 -24.37 45.18
CA ASP A 70 -1.21 -25.30 44.96
C ASP A 70 -1.33 -25.57 43.45
N PRO A 71 -0.68 -26.65 42.97
CA PRO A 71 -0.78 -27.03 41.56
C PRO A 71 -2.21 -27.30 41.09
N ARG A 72 -3.15 -27.64 41.98
CA ARG A 72 -4.55 -27.85 41.56
C ARG A 72 -5.25 -26.53 41.32
N GLU A 73 -5.04 -25.53 42.18
CA GLU A 73 -5.58 -24.19 41.93
C GLU A 73 -4.97 -23.58 40.66
N PHE A 74 -3.68 -23.86 40.40
CA PHE A 74 -3.05 -23.49 39.12
C PHE A 74 -3.73 -24.18 37.92
N ASP A 75 -3.84 -25.51 37.92
CA ASP A 75 -4.48 -26.27 36.83
C ASP A 75 -5.94 -25.86 36.61
N GLU A 76 -6.70 -25.60 37.69
CA GLU A 76 -8.09 -25.13 37.64
C GLU A 76 -8.20 -23.72 37.02
N ARG A 77 -7.34 -22.77 37.41
CA ARG A 77 -7.30 -21.40 36.85
C ARG A 77 -6.92 -21.40 35.38
N VAL A 78 -5.89 -22.14 34.99
CA VAL A 78 -5.48 -22.27 33.58
C VAL A 78 -6.65 -22.83 32.76
N SER A 79 -7.29 -23.90 33.22
CA SER A 79 -8.46 -24.48 32.55
C SER A 79 -9.65 -23.52 32.41
N GLU A 80 -9.86 -22.59 33.37
CA GLU A 80 -10.91 -21.56 33.29
C GLU A 80 -10.55 -20.53 32.20
N VAL A 81 -9.31 -20.03 32.19
CA VAL A 81 -8.83 -19.06 31.18
C VAL A 81 -8.84 -19.65 29.76
N THR A 82 -8.39 -20.89 29.58
CA THR A 82 -8.48 -21.63 28.30
C THR A 82 -9.92 -21.69 27.79
N GLN A 83 -10.87 -22.03 28.67
CA GLN A 83 -12.28 -22.15 28.31
C GLN A 83 -12.86 -20.79 27.89
N ASP A 84 -12.57 -19.72 28.63
CA ASP A 84 -13.07 -18.38 28.31
C ASP A 84 -12.44 -17.80 27.03
N LEU A 85 -11.14 -18.00 26.80
CA LEU A 85 -10.47 -17.63 25.56
C LEU A 85 -11.09 -18.35 24.35
N ALA A 86 -11.31 -19.66 24.44
CA ALA A 86 -11.93 -20.46 23.39
C ALA A 86 -13.39 -20.03 23.11
N ASN A 87 -14.18 -19.79 24.16
CA ASN A 87 -15.55 -19.28 24.05
C ASN A 87 -15.60 -17.92 23.33
N ALA A 88 -14.69 -17.01 23.68
CA ALA A 88 -14.58 -15.69 23.06
C ALA A 88 -14.15 -15.77 21.58
N TRP A 89 -13.19 -16.64 21.25
CA TRP A 89 -12.73 -16.90 19.88
C TRP A 89 -13.87 -17.39 18.99
N GLN A 90 -14.54 -18.47 19.41
CA GLN A 90 -15.67 -19.05 18.68
C GLN A 90 -16.79 -18.04 18.48
N LYS A 91 -17.06 -17.20 19.49
CA LYS A 91 -18.06 -16.13 19.38
C LYS A 91 -17.64 -15.06 18.37
N ALA A 92 -16.38 -14.64 18.36
CA ALA A 92 -15.88 -13.63 17.43
C ALA A 92 -15.99 -14.12 15.97
N GLU A 93 -15.66 -15.39 15.72
CA GLU A 93 -15.74 -16.05 14.42
C GLU A 93 -17.20 -16.27 13.96
N THR A 94 -18.08 -16.69 14.87
CA THR A 94 -19.51 -16.82 14.58
C THR A 94 -20.12 -15.48 14.18
N ASP A 95 -19.81 -14.42 14.94
CA ASP A 95 -20.30 -13.06 14.68
C ASP A 95 -19.69 -12.47 13.39
N SER A 96 -18.47 -12.85 12.99
CA SER A 96 -17.86 -12.40 11.72
C SER A 96 -18.43 -13.15 10.51
N SER A 97 -18.62 -14.46 10.63
CA SER A 97 -19.19 -15.32 9.58
C SER A 97 -20.62 -14.89 9.26
N ALA A 98 -21.43 -14.58 10.29
CA ALA A 98 -22.75 -13.99 10.14
C ALA A 98 -22.75 -12.58 9.47
N ALA A 99 -21.60 -11.89 9.48
CA ALA A 99 -21.38 -10.63 8.78
C ALA A 99 -20.68 -10.79 7.41
N GLY A 100 -20.51 -12.02 6.92
CA GLY A 100 -19.97 -12.34 5.60
C GLY A 100 -18.44 -12.42 5.49
N VAL A 101 -17.72 -12.55 6.61
CA VAL A 101 -16.24 -12.62 6.62
C VAL A 101 -15.73 -13.78 7.48
N ASP A 102 -14.81 -14.58 6.93
CA ASP A 102 -14.22 -15.74 7.60
C ASP A 102 -12.97 -15.37 8.42
N CYS A 103 -13.21 -14.92 9.66
CA CYS A 103 -12.15 -14.59 10.61
C CYS A 103 -11.42 -15.81 11.20
N VAL A 104 -11.85 -17.04 10.89
CA VAL A 104 -11.09 -18.25 11.25
C VAL A 104 -9.77 -18.28 10.47
N GLN A 105 -9.78 -17.78 9.23
CA GLN A 105 -8.58 -17.72 8.40
C GLN A 105 -7.68 -16.52 8.74
N THR A 106 -8.20 -15.47 9.37
CA THR A 106 -7.46 -14.24 9.71
C THR A 106 -6.44 -14.41 10.83
N THR A 107 -6.67 -15.27 11.83
CA THR A 107 -5.84 -15.32 13.05
C THR A 107 -5.30 -16.72 13.31
N VAL A 108 -4.42 -16.87 14.31
CA VAL A 108 -4.21 -18.18 14.98
C VAL A 108 -5.51 -18.72 15.59
N THR A 109 -5.54 -20.01 15.87
CA THR A 109 -6.59 -20.65 16.69
C THR A 109 -6.49 -20.21 18.15
N SER A 110 -7.57 -20.41 18.93
CA SER A 110 -7.54 -20.13 20.37
C SER A 110 -6.50 -20.95 21.12
N GLN A 111 -6.23 -22.19 20.68
CA GLN A 111 -5.26 -23.10 21.30
C GLN A 111 -3.81 -22.67 21.02
N GLU A 112 -3.53 -22.13 19.84
CA GLU A 112 -2.22 -21.55 19.52
C GLU A 112 -1.99 -20.25 20.31
N MET A 113 -3.02 -19.42 20.48
CA MET A 113 -2.97 -18.22 21.33
C MET A 113 -2.79 -18.57 22.82
N GLU A 114 -3.53 -19.55 23.33
CA GLU A 114 -3.38 -20.14 24.66
C GLU A 114 -1.93 -20.56 24.92
N THR A 115 -1.37 -21.41 24.04
CA THR A 115 0.00 -21.92 24.15
C THR A 115 1.02 -20.77 24.20
N LEU A 116 0.87 -19.76 23.32
CA LEU A 116 1.72 -18.57 23.26
C LEU A 116 1.68 -17.77 24.57
N LEU A 117 0.48 -17.55 25.11
CA LEU A 117 0.27 -16.79 26.34
C LEU A 117 0.74 -17.56 27.59
N GLU A 118 0.58 -18.88 27.64
CA GLU A 118 1.09 -19.73 28.73
C GLU A 118 2.62 -19.77 28.79
N ASP A 119 3.28 -20.07 27.67
CA ASP A 119 4.75 -20.08 27.57
C ASP A 119 5.32 -18.69 27.94
N GLY A 120 4.65 -17.64 27.46
CA GLY A 120 4.97 -16.25 27.80
C GLY A 120 4.80 -15.94 29.28
N ALA A 121 3.67 -16.30 29.89
CA ALA A 121 3.39 -16.09 31.30
C ALA A 121 4.41 -16.79 32.20
N GLN A 122 4.74 -18.05 31.90
CA GLN A 122 5.77 -18.81 32.60
C GLN A 122 7.15 -18.15 32.45
N GLY A 123 7.49 -17.65 31.25
CA GLY A 123 8.72 -16.90 30.99
C GLY A 123 8.81 -15.61 31.80
N LEU A 124 7.72 -14.85 31.89
CA LEU A 124 7.63 -13.62 32.68
C LEU A 124 7.74 -13.88 34.19
N ALA A 125 7.07 -14.92 34.70
CA ALA A 125 7.19 -15.33 36.09
C ALA A 125 8.61 -15.76 36.46
N ALA A 126 9.28 -16.53 35.58
CA ALA A 126 10.68 -16.92 35.75
C ALA A 126 11.63 -15.70 35.72
N ALA A 127 11.40 -14.74 34.82
CA ALA A 127 12.15 -13.49 34.77
C ALA A 127 11.97 -12.65 36.06
N LEU A 128 10.75 -12.56 36.58
CA LEU A 128 10.45 -11.86 37.83
C LEU A 128 11.09 -12.54 39.06
N ALA A 129 11.00 -13.86 39.17
CA ALA A 129 11.62 -14.63 40.26
C ALA A 129 13.16 -14.57 40.23
N THR A 130 13.75 -14.35 39.06
CA THR A 130 15.17 -14.07 38.88
C THR A 130 15.50 -12.63 39.29
N ALA A 131 14.67 -11.65 38.87
CA ALA A 131 14.84 -10.23 39.20
C ALA A 131 14.75 -9.93 40.70
N SER A 132 13.88 -10.63 41.44
CA SER A 132 13.76 -10.51 42.90
C SER A 132 14.86 -11.26 43.68
N GLY A 133 15.65 -12.10 43.01
CA GLY A 133 16.68 -12.93 43.63
C GLY A 133 16.16 -14.04 44.56
N LYS A 134 14.83 -14.22 44.71
CA LYS A 134 14.24 -15.19 45.65
C LYS A 134 13.89 -16.54 45.04
N GLY A 135 13.91 -16.69 43.71
CA GLY A 135 13.71 -17.99 43.02
C GLY A 135 12.29 -18.58 43.13
N ARG A 136 11.36 -17.85 43.76
CA ARG A 136 9.91 -18.10 43.84
C ARG A 136 9.22 -16.74 44.00
N ILE A 137 7.91 -16.70 43.77
CA ILE A 137 7.07 -15.50 43.90
C ILE A 137 6.30 -15.58 45.23
N HIS A 138 6.67 -14.79 46.24
CA HIS A 138 5.94 -14.70 47.51
C HIS A 138 5.94 -13.28 48.12
N GLY A 139 4.89 -12.93 48.86
CA GLY A 139 4.80 -11.63 49.53
C GLY A 139 4.85 -10.46 48.53
N GLU A 140 5.88 -9.62 48.62
CA GLU A 140 6.07 -8.42 47.79
C GLU A 140 6.12 -8.72 46.29
N GLU A 141 6.65 -9.88 45.87
CA GLU A 141 6.69 -10.24 44.44
C GLU A 141 5.28 -10.40 43.82
N LEU A 142 4.23 -10.62 44.62
CA LEU A 142 2.84 -10.69 44.12
C LEU A 142 2.35 -9.34 43.58
N HIS A 143 2.82 -8.22 44.15
CA HIS A 143 2.49 -6.89 43.65
C HIS A 143 3.13 -6.64 42.28
N LEU A 144 4.40 -7.04 42.13
CA LEU A 144 5.13 -6.95 40.87
C LEU A 144 4.51 -7.86 39.80
N LEU A 145 4.13 -9.09 40.14
CA LEU A 145 3.43 -10.00 39.23
C LEU A 145 2.11 -9.40 38.72
N GLY A 146 1.33 -8.77 39.62
CA GLY A 146 0.11 -8.06 39.25
C GLY A 146 0.34 -6.84 38.35
N ALA A 147 1.51 -6.18 38.45
CA ALA A 147 1.88 -5.10 37.53
C ALA A 147 2.31 -5.63 36.15
N VAL A 148 3.03 -6.75 36.10
CA VAL A 148 3.40 -7.47 34.86
C VAL A 148 2.14 -7.91 34.11
N ALA A 149 1.19 -8.55 34.81
CA ALA A 149 -0.08 -9.00 34.27
C ALA A 149 -0.88 -7.86 33.62
N LYS A 150 -1.04 -6.74 34.35
CA LYS A 150 -1.71 -5.53 33.85
C LYS A 150 -1.00 -4.89 32.67
N ALA A 151 0.33 -4.94 32.62
CA ALA A 151 1.08 -4.38 31.51
C ALA A 151 0.93 -5.23 30.24
N CYS A 152 0.93 -6.57 30.34
CA CYS A 152 0.63 -7.43 29.18
C CYS A 152 -0.78 -7.14 28.63
N SER A 153 -1.79 -7.23 29.51
CA SER A 153 -3.18 -6.94 29.18
C SER A 153 -3.35 -5.54 28.57
N GLY A 154 -2.76 -4.53 29.20
CA GLY A 154 -2.84 -3.13 28.75
C GLY A 154 -2.24 -2.88 27.37
N LEU A 155 -1.19 -3.62 26.97
CA LEU A 155 -0.60 -3.54 25.63
C LEU A 155 -1.52 -4.18 24.58
N ILE A 156 -1.99 -5.41 24.80
CA ILE A 156 -2.85 -6.14 23.87
C ILE A 156 -4.23 -5.45 23.73
N LEU A 157 -4.79 -4.96 24.84
CA LEU A 157 -6.06 -4.24 24.86
C LEU A 157 -5.99 -2.86 24.18
N ALA A 158 -4.82 -2.21 24.16
CA ALA A 158 -4.62 -0.98 23.39
C ALA A 158 -4.77 -1.24 21.88
N GLU A 159 -4.25 -2.38 21.39
CA GLU A 159 -4.42 -2.80 20.00
C GLU A 159 -5.89 -3.08 19.66
N SER A 160 -6.57 -3.83 20.54
CA SER A 160 -8.01 -4.10 20.43
C SER A 160 -8.83 -2.81 20.28
N ARG A 161 -8.54 -1.79 21.11
CA ARG A 161 -9.18 -0.47 21.00
C ARG A 161 -8.79 0.24 19.70
N HIS A 162 -7.52 0.20 19.30
CA HIS A 162 -7.07 0.84 18.07
C HIS A 162 -7.82 0.33 16.83
N LEU A 163 -7.97 -0.99 16.65
CA LEU A 163 -8.72 -1.56 15.52
C LEU A 163 -10.18 -1.08 15.45
N LEU A 164 -10.82 -0.81 16.58
CA LEU A 164 -12.20 -0.29 16.64
C LEU A 164 -12.30 1.23 16.40
N GLU A 165 -11.19 1.96 16.54
CA GLU A 165 -11.19 3.44 16.54
C GLU A 165 -10.28 4.07 15.45
N ARG A 166 -9.46 3.30 14.72
CA ARG A 166 -8.48 3.75 13.72
C ARG A 166 -9.03 4.63 12.59
N PHE A 167 -10.33 4.53 12.29
CA PHE A 167 -10.99 5.43 11.32
C PHE A 167 -11.41 6.79 11.91
N LYS A 168 -11.51 6.90 13.25
CA LYS A 168 -11.72 8.16 13.98
C LYS A 168 -10.38 8.82 14.29
N GLU A 169 -9.39 8.02 14.71
CA GLU A 169 -8.02 8.46 14.95
C GLU A 169 -7.06 7.79 13.96
N ARG A 170 -6.94 8.39 12.76
CA ARG A 170 -6.05 7.93 11.66
C ARG A 170 -4.55 8.08 11.94
N ASN A 171 -4.17 8.35 13.18
CA ASN A 171 -2.79 8.49 13.61
C ASN A 171 -2.64 7.72 14.92
N THR A 172 -1.58 6.95 15.08
CA THR A 172 -1.41 6.00 16.21
C THR A 172 -1.16 6.66 17.57
N ARG A 173 -1.59 7.90 17.81
CA ARG A 173 -1.25 8.67 19.02
C ARG A 173 -1.98 8.17 20.27
N GLU A 174 -3.22 7.73 20.18
CA GLU A 174 -3.91 7.05 21.29
C GLU A 174 -3.22 5.72 21.59
N LEU A 175 -3.03 4.88 20.58
CA LEU A 175 -2.37 3.57 20.69
C LEU A 175 -1.00 3.69 21.40
N GLU A 176 -0.15 4.59 20.92
CA GLU A 176 1.16 4.85 21.54
C GLU A 176 1.05 5.49 22.94
N ARG A 177 -0.03 6.22 23.25
CA ARG A 177 -0.26 6.75 24.60
C ARG A 177 -0.70 5.64 25.57
N GLU A 178 -1.59 4.75 25.14
CA GLU A 178 -2.06 3.62 25.93
C GLU A 178 -0.96 2.59 26.17
N ARG A 179 -0.20 2.22 25.13
CA ARG A 179 0.98 1.33 25.24
C ARG A 179 2.02 1.89 26.23
N ARG A 180 2.35 3.19 26.13
CA ARG A 180 3.25 3.85 27.10
C ARG A 180 2.66 3.90 28.52
N ARG A 181 1.36 4.08 28.67
CA ARG A 181 0.70 4.06 29.98
C ARG A 181 0.79 2.69 30.65
N ALA A 182 0.53 1.61 29.91
CA ALA A 182 0.65 0.24 30.41
C ALA A 182 2.07 -0.06 30.93
N LEU A 183 3.10 0.33 30.17
CA LEU A 183 4.50 0.17 30.59
C LEU A 183 4.90 1.10 31.75
N HIS A 184 4.37 2.33 31.81
CA HIS A 184 4.62 3.25 32.93
C HIS A 184 3.98 2.77 34.24
N GLU A 185 2.81 2.12 34.20
CA GLU A 185 2.19 1.53 35.39
C GLU A 185 3.02 0.35 35.93
N LEU A 186 3.70 -0.41 35.06
CA LEU A 186 4.74 -1.38 35.46
C LEU A 186 6.01 -0.71 36.00
N GLU A 187 6.45 0.42 35.44
CA GLU A 187 7.59 1.18 35.98
C GLU A 187 7.35 1.66 37.41
N ALA A 188 6.15 2.17 37.68
CA ALA A 188 5.77 2.72 38.96
C ALA A 188 5.60 1.66 40.07
N SER A 189 5.56 0.37 39.75
CA SER A 189 5.44 -0.70 40.75
C SER A 189 6.78 -1.16 41.36
N PHE A 190 7.91 -0.74 40.79
CA PHE A 190 9.25 -1.09 41.27
C PHE A 190 9.76 -0.06 42.28
N ASP A 191 10.22 -0.53 43.44
CA ASP A 191 10.87 0.34 44.40
C ASP A 191 12.25 0.79 43.92
N LYS A 192 12.63 2.03 44.25
CA LYS A 192 13.83 2.68 43.68
C LYS A 192 15.15 2.07 44.14
N ASP A 193 15.12 1.32 45.25
CA ASP A 193 16.30 0.77 45.90
C ASP A 193 16.44 -0.77 45.75
N ASP A 194 15.44 -1.46 45.19
CA ASP A 194 15.26 -2.92 45.34
C ASP A 194 15.77 -3.79 44.18
N GLY A 195 16.22 -3.21 43.07
CA GLY A 195 16.74 -4.00 41.96
C GLY A 195 17.35 -3.17 40.83
N THR A 196 18.53 -3.56 40.37
CA THR A 196 19.27 -2.85 39.32
C THR A 196 18.44 -2.64 38.05
N ASP A 197 18.51 -1.45 37.46
CA ASP A 197 17.89 -0.99 36.20
C ASP A 197 17.80 -2.07 35.09
N ALA A 198 18.84 -2.91 34.98
CA ALA A 198 18.89 -4.05 34.06
C ALA A 198 17.73 -5.07 34.22
N SER A 199 17.32 -5.41 35.44
CA SER A 199 16.26 -6.41 35.69
C SER A 199 14.88 -5.87 35.28
N LEU A 200 14.59 -4.63 35.66
CA LEU A 200 13.38 -3.91 35.24
C LEU A 200 13.32 -3.77 33.71
N LYS A 201 14.45 -3.42 33.08
CA LYS A 201 14.58 -3.34 31.62
C LYS A 201 14.31 -4.69 30.94
N SER A 202 14.83 -5.79 31.49
CA SER A 202 14.60 -7.14 30.95
C SER A 202 13.13 -7.55 31.06
N LEU A 203 12.47 -7.26 32.19
CA LEU A 203 11.07 -7.63 32.40
C LEU A 203 10.13 -6.83 31.48
N LYS A 204 10.35 -5.53 31.29
CA LYS A 204 9.62 -4.72 30.29
C LYS A 204 9.78 -5.27 28.87
N ALA A 205 11.00 -5.67 28.50
CA ALA A 205 11.28 -6.22 27.19
C ALA A 205 10.53 -7.55 26.99
N GLY A 206 10.48 -8.42 28.01
CA GLY A 206 9.67 -9.64 27.98
C GLY A 206 8.17 -9.37 27.86
N VAL A 207 7.62 -8.45 28.66
CA VAL A 207 6.19 -8.09 28.60
C VAL A 207 5.81 -7.51 27.24
N LYS A 208 6.69 -6.65 26.69
CA LYS A 208 6.50 -6.09 25.36
C LYS A 208 6.54 -7.19 24.29
N ALA A 209 7.55 -8.06 24.32
CA ALA A 209 7.68 -9.15 23.34
C ALA A 209 6.46 -10.07 23.35
N LEU A 210 5.99 -10.51 24.52
CA LEU A 210 4.79 -11.35 24.62
C LEU A 210 3.54 -10.67 24.05
N ALA A 211 3.36 -9.37 24.33
CA ALA A 211 2.24 -8.62 23.79
C ALA A 211 2.37 -8.43 22.27
N GLU A 212 3.58 -8.18 21.75
CA GLU A 212 3.85 -8.07 20.30
C GLU A 212 3.61 -9.41 19.59
N ASP A 213 4.09 -10.54 20.13
CA ASP A 213 3.86 -11.89 19.59
C ASP A 213 2.35 -12.23 19.55
N ALA A 214 1.61 -11.91 20.62
CA ALA A 214 0.15 -12.12 20.70
C ALA A 214 -0.63 -11.19 19.75
N ILE A 215 -0.15 -9.96 19.52
CA ILE A 215 -0.72 -9.02 18.55
C ILE A 215 -0.50 -9.53 17.13
N ASP A 216 0.74 -9.84 16.76
CA ASP A 216 1.11 -10.31 15.41
C ASP A 216 0.37 -11.61 15.04
N ALA A 217 0.21 -12.54 15.98
CA ALA A 217 -0.56 -13.77 15.80
C ALA A 217 -2.07 -13.54 15.54
N ALA A 218 -2.59 -12.35 15.87
CA ALA A 218 -3.98 -11.97 15.64
C ALA A 218 -4.17 -11.00 14.46
N ILE A 219 -3.17 -10.18 14.09
CA ILE A 219 -3.27 -9.22 12.98
C ILE A 219 -2.63 -9.70 11.67
N VAL A 220 -1.73 -10.70 11.70
CA VAL A 220 -1.12 -11.31 10.52
C VAL A 220 -1.57 -12.77 10.40
N SER A 221 -2.28 -13.11 9.33
CA SER A 221 -2.87 -14.44 9.13
C SER A 221 -1.80 -15.53 9.01
N PRO A 222 -1.70 -16.47 9.96
CA PRO A 222 -0.70 -17.53 9.93
C PRO A 222 -0.93 -18.52 8.77
N ASN A 223 -2.19 -18.62 8.34
CA ASN A 223 -2.67 -19.44 7.23
C ASN A 223 -2.14 -18.98 5.86
N VAL A 224 -1.66 -17.74 5.75
CA VAL A 224 -0.95 -17.29 4.54
C VAL A 224 0.45 -17.90 4.54
N SER A 225 0.77 -18.61 3.45
CA SER A 225 2.07 -19.25 3.23
C SER A 225 3.22 -18.24 3.24
N THR A 226 4.37 -18.62 3.80
CA THR A 226 5.63 -17.84 3.71
C THR A 226 6.28 -17.92 2.32
N SER A 227 5.79 -18.82 1.46
CA SER A 227 6.10 -18.89 0.03
C SER A 227 4.97 -18.30 -0.80
N TRP A 228 5.30 -17.79 -1.99
CA TRP A 228 4.30 -17.33 -2.95
C TRP A 228 3.25 -18.41 -3.24
N THR A 229 1.98 -17.99 -3.17
CA THR A 229 0.81 -18.85 -3.37
C THR A 229 -0.11 -18.19 -4.38
N MET A 230 -0.38 -18.89 -5.49
CA MET A 230 -1.40 -18.48 -6.47
C MET A 230 -2.79 -18.77 -5.90
N VAL A 231 -3.66 -17.76 -5.89
CA VAL A 231 -5.03 -17.85 -5.40
C VAL A 231 -6.00 -17.63 -6.55
N SER A 232 -6.88 -18.60 -6.77
CA SER A 232 -8.06 -18.48 -7.62
C SER A 232 -9.24 -18.02 -6.76
N PRO A 233 -9.74 -16.78 -6.89
CA PRO A 233 -10.94 -16.35 -6.18
C PRO A 233 -12.19 -17.08 -6.68
N ASP A 234 -13.23 -17.09 -5.85
CA ASP A 234 -14.57 -17.50 -6.30
C ASP A 234 -15.05 -16.60 -7.46
N PRO A 235 -15.86 -17.14 -8.40
CA PRO A 235 -16.43 -16.33 -9.49
C PRO A 235 -17.36 -15.20 -9.03
N GLN A 236 -17.83 -15.25 -7.79
CA GLN A 236 -18.69 -14.25 -7.16
C GLN A 236 -18.20 -14.01 -5.73
N VAL A 237 -17.50 -12.89 -5.50
CA VAL A 237 -16.90 -12.54 -4.21
C VAL A 237 -17.73 -11.45 -3.53
N PRO A 238 -18.42 -11.72 -2.41
CA PRO A 238 -19.11 -10.67 -1.66
C PRO A 238 -18.11 -9.69 -1.03
N TYR A 239 -18.25 -8.40 -1.32
CA TYR A 239 -17.42 -7.34 -0.73
C TYR A 239 -18.21 -6.05 -0.54
N LEU A 240 -18.18 -5.49 0.67
CA LEU A 240 -18.80 -4.19 1.02
C LEU A 240 -20.25 -3.99 0.55
N GLY A 241 -21.05 -5.07 0.53
CA GLY A 241 -22.45 -5.05 0.07
C GLY A 241 -22.65 -5.18 -1.45
N GLN A 242 -21.57 -5.46 -2.19
CA GLN A 242 -21.57 -5.78 -3.62
C GLN A 242 -21.14 -7.24 -3.82
N THR A 243 -21.37 -7.77 -5.02
CA THR A 243 -20.78 -9.03 -5.50
C THR A 243 -19.80 -8.68 -6.62
N LEU A 244 -18.51 -8.95 -6.39
CA LEU A 244 -17.46 -8.78 -7.39
C LEU A 244 -17.38 -10.02 -8.26
N GLU A 245 -17.22 -9.84 -9.57
CA GLU A 245 -17.08 -10.95 -10.54
C GLU A 245 -15.71 -10.83 -11.25
N PRO A 246 -14.64 -11.37 -10.64
CA PRO A 246 -13.28 -11.20 -11.14
C PRO A 246 -13.02 -12.01 -12.42
N THR A 247 -12.46 -11.36 -13.45
CA THR A 247 -12.21 -12.00 -14.76
C THR A 247 -11.19 -11.22 -15.59
N CYS A 248 -10.56 -11.89 -16.55
CA CYS A 248 -9.76 -11.27 -17.60
C CYS A 248 -10.61 -10.75 -18.77
N ALA A 249 -10.02 -9.91 -19.62
CA ALA A 249 -10.63 -9.34 -20.82
C ALA A 249 -11.40 -10.34 -21.68
N GLY A 250 -10.86 -11.55 -21.88
CA GLY A 250 -11.50 -12.62 -22.67
C GLY A 250 -12.57 -13.43 -21.95
N GLY A 251 -12.95 -13.07 -20.71
CA GLY A 251 -13.87 -13.84 -19.86
C GLY A 251 -13.23 -15.07 -19.20
N THR A 252 -11.91 -15.22 -19.23
CA THR A 252 -11.21 -16.30 -18.52
C THR A 252 -11.08 -15.98 -17.03
N PRO A 253 -10.90 -16.99 -16.16
CA PRO A 253 -10.62 -16.76 -14.74
C PRO A 253 -9.40 -15.87 -14.54
N TRP A 254 -9.47 -15.00 -13.52
CA TRP A 254 -8.34 -14.23 -13.01
C TRP A 254 -7.77 -14.91 -11.75
N VAL A 255 -6.49 -14.67 -11.45
CA VAL A 255 -5.80 -15.16 -10.24
C VAL A 255 -4.93 -14.04 -9.68
N TYR A 256 -4.59 -14.13 -8.39
CA TYR A 256 -3.63 -13.24 -7.73
C TYR A 256 -2.62 -14.05 -6.91
N PHE A 257 -1.55 -13.40 -6.42
CA PHE A 257 -0.53 -14.09 -5.63
C PHE A 257 -0.34 -13.41 -4.29
N VAL A 258 -0.11 -14.23 -3.27
CA VAL A 258 0.03 -13.78 -1.88
C VAL A 258 1.21 -14.48 -1.21
N LYS A 259 1.85 -13.78 -0.26
CA LYS A 259 2.96 -14.29 0.54
C LYS A 259 2.96 -13.61 1.91
N ARG A 260 3.18 -14.36 2.98
CA ARG A 260 3.42 -13.85 4.33
C ARG A 260 4.89 -13.46 4.52
N GLY A 261 5.09 -12.37 5.25
CA GLY A 261 6.40 -11.87 5.67
C GLY A 261 6.86 -12.42 7.01
N THR A 262 7.93 -11.81 7.51
CA THR A 262 8.48 -11.96 8.86
C THR A 262 8.42 -10.64 9.65
N VAL A 263 7.89 -9.56 9.05
CA VAL A 263 7.61 -8.27 9.71
C VAL A 263 6.18 -7.80 9.40
N ASN A 264 5.57 -7.04 10.30
CA ASN A 264 4.23 -6.45 10.13
C ASN A 264 4.21 -5.26 9.13
N LYS A 265 4.60 -5.53 7.88
CA LYS A 265 4.61 -4.58 6.76
C LYS A 265 4.06 -5.23 5.51
N LEU A 266 3.45 -4.45 4.62
CA LEU A 266 2.76 -4.93 3.42
C LEU A 266 3.27 -4.21 2.16
N ILE A 267 3.67 -4.98 1.16
CA ILE A 267 3.82 -4.50 -0.22
C ILE A 267 2.62 -4.96 -1.05
N VAL A 268 1.99 -4.03 -1.77
CA VAL A 268 0.99 -4.35 -2.79
C VAL A 268 1.54 -3.95 -4.15
N TYR A 269 1.75 -4.93 -5.03
CA TYR A 269 2.24 -4.69 -6.38
C TYR A 269 1.18 -4.94 -7.44
N TYR A 270 1.00 -3.98 -8.35
CA TYR A 270 0.14 -4.06 -9.51
C TYR A 270 0.96 -4.36 -10.76
N GLU A 271 0.60 -5.42 -11.48
CA GLU A 271 1.29 -5.83 -12.70
C GLU A 271 1.04 -4.86 -13.86
N GLY A 272 2.06 -4.69 -14.70
CA GLY A 272 1.97 -4.01 -15.98
C GLY A 272 1.36 -4.87 -17.09
N GLY A 273 1.51 -4.42 -18.33
CA GLY A 273 1.05 -5.17 -19.50
C GLY A 273 0.09 -4.41 -20.41
N GLY A 274 0.29 -3.11 -20.60
CA GLY A 274 -0.37 -2.32 -21.64
C GLY A 274 -1.86 -2.01 -21.43
N ALA A 275 -2.57 -1.68 -22.51
CA ALA A 275 -3.98 -1.30 -22.49
C ALA A 275 -4.64 -1.48 -23.88
N CYS A 276 -5.97 -1.49 -23.94
CA CYS A 276 -6.71 -1.46 -25.20
C CYS A 276 -8.04 -0.72 -25.10
N TRP A 277 -8.44 -0.05 -26.18
CA TRP A 277 -9.56 0.91 -26.16
C TRP A 277 -10.31 1.04 -27.49
N ASP A 278 -9.88 0.30 -28.52
CA ASP A 278 -10.54 0.21 -29.81
C ASP A 278 -10.40 -1.20 -30.40
N TYR A 279 -11.01 -1.43 -31.57
CA TYR A 279 -10.96 -2.75 -32.21
C TYR A 279 -9.53 -3.18 -32.60
N PHE A 280 -8.67 -2.21 -32.95
CA PHE A 280 -7.32 -2.51 -33.42
C PHE A 280 -6.42 -2.91 -32.24
N THR A 281 -6.40 -2.11 -31.17
CA THR A 281 -5.67 -2.35 -29.93
C THR A 281 -6.19 -3.55 -29.13
N CYS A 282 -7.49 -3.89 -29.23
CA CYS A 282 -8.05 -5.03 -28.50
C CYS A 282 -8.06 -6.36 -29.26
N ALA A 283 -8.11 -6.36 -30.61
CA ALA A 283 -8.25 -7.61 -31.39
C ALA A 283 -7.29 -7.77 -32.58
N VAL A 284 -7.00 -6.71 -33.36
CA VAL A 284 -6.15 -6.84 -34.57
C VAL A 284 -4.67 -6.96 -34.19
N PHE A 285 -4.24 -6.12 -33.25
CA PHE A 285 -2.92 -6.12 -32.67
C PHE A 285 -3.09 -5.90 -31.16
N PRO A 286 -3.38 -6.96 -30.37
CA PRO A 286 -3.61 -6.85 -28.93
C PRO A 286 -2.43 -6.21 -28.22
N THR A 287 -2.61 -4.97 -27.75
CA THR A 287 -1.57 -4.17 -27.06
C THR A 287 -1.57 -4.37 -25.55
N TYR A 288 -2.09 -5.49 -25.06
CA TYR A 288 -2.25 -5.73 -23.63
C TYR A 288 -2.13 -7.22 -23.26
N ALA A 289 -1.76 -7.50 -22.01
CA ALA A 289 -1.79 -8.85 -21.45
C ALA A 289 -3.23 -9.37 -21.43
N GLN A 290 -3.47 -10.56 -21.98
CA GLN A 290 -4.84 -11.08 -22.15
C GLN A 290 -5.23 -12.18 -21.15
N THR A 291 -4.25 -12.78 -20.48
CA THR A 291 -4.41 -13.92 -19.57
C THR A 291 -3.40 -13.85 -18.43
N VAL A 292 -3.80 -14.35 -17.26
CA VAL A 292 -2.93 -14.54 -16.09
C VAL A 292 -2.86 -16.01 -15.68
N GLY A 293 -1.82 -16.40 -14.95
CA GLY A 293 -1.64 -17.74 -14.40
C GLY A 293 -0.22 -17.96 -13.87
N ALA A 294 0.21 -19.23 -13.75
CA ALA A 294 1.49 -19.58 -13.13
C ALA A 294 2.77 -18.98 -13.77
N LYS A 295 2.68 -18.40 -14.98
CA LYS A 295 3.77 -17.62 -15.60
C LYS A 295 4.03 -16.30 -14.87
N ASP A 296 3.01 -15.75 -14.23
CA ASP A 296 3.01 -14.44 -13.55
C ASP A 296 3.30 -14.60 -12.04
N ASP A 297 3.63 -15.82 -11.60
CA ASP A 297 4.04 -16.11 -10.23
C ASP A 297 5.33 -15.35 -9.88
N PRO A 298 5.35 -14.48 -8.84
CA PRO A 298 6.52 -13.69 -8.53
C PRO A 298 7.73 -14.51 -8.09
N SER A 299 7.56 -15.79 -7.72
CA SER A 299 8.69 -16.70 -7.46
C SER A 299 9.51 -17.05 -8.72
N ASN A 300 9.00 -16.75 -9.92
CA ASN A 300 9.77 -16.83 -11.17
C ASN A 300 10.80 -15.70 -11.32
N ALA A 301 10.71 -14.63 -10.52
CA ALA A 301 11.63 -13.50 -10.58
C ALA A 301 12.97 -13.82 -9.89
N THR A 302 14.06 -13.58 -10.62
CA THR A 302 15.45 -13.81 -10.16
C THR A 302 16.31 -12.54 -10.23
N THR A 303 15.65 -11.38 -10.38
CA THR A 303 16.29 -10.07 -10.53
C THR A 303 15.39 -8.93 -10.02
N GLY A 304 16.00 -7.79 -9.71
CA GLY A 304 15.32 -6.59 -9.26
C GLY A 304 14.76 -6.68 -7.84
N LEU A 305 13.75 -5.85 -7.55
CA LEU A 305 13.09 -5.79 -6.24
C LEU A 305 12.21 -7.04 -5.99
N PHE A 306 11.84 -7.77 -7.06
CA PHE A 306 11.14 -9.06 -6.98
C PHE A 306 12.03 -10.26 -6.68
N ASP A 307 13.36 -10.12 -6.66
CA ASP A 307 14.21 -11.16 -6.10
C ASP A 307 14.12 -11.14 -4.57
N TYR A 308 13.13 -11.87 -4.03
CA TYR A 308 12.97 -12.09 -2.59
C TYR A 308 14.13 -12.92 -1.99
N SER A 309 15.03 -13.48 -2.80
CA SER A 309 16.26 -14.12 -2.31
C SER A 309 17.43 -13.15 -2.17
N ASN A 310 17.37 -11.97 -2.80
CA ASN A 310 18.39 -10.92 -2.68
C ASN A 310 18.31 -10.25 -1.28
N PRO A 311 19.38 -10.24 -0.46
CA PRO A 311 19.41 -9.51 0.81
C PRO A 311 19.35 -7.98 0.66
N GLU A 312 19.61 -7.44 -0.53
CA GLU A 312 19.49 -6.00 -0.82
C GLU A 312 18.04 -5.56 -1.11
N SER A 313 17.09 -6.50 -1.34
CA SER A 313 15.69 -6.13 -1.58
C SER A 313 15.04 -5.59 -0.30
N PRO A 314 14.57 -4.32 -0.28
CA PRO A 314 13.97 -3.70 0.90
C PRO A 314 12.62 -4.31 1.30
N PHE A 315 12.04 -5.18 0.45
CA PHE A 315 10.72 -5.79 0.63
C PHE A 315 10.76 -7.31 0.90
N ARG A 316 11.97 -7.92 0.92
CA ARG A 316 12.20 -9.35 1.13
C ARG A 316 11.37 -9.98 2.25
N ASP A 317 11.37 -9.31 3.40
CA ASP A 317 10.77 -9.81 4.65
C ASP A 317 9.29 -9.41 4.81
N TRP A 318 8.69 -8.73 3.83
CA TRP A 318 7.36 -8.15 3.95
C TRP A 318 6.27 -9.17 3.60
N ASN A 319 5.07 -8.92 4.12
CA ASN A 319 3.85 -9.49 3.54
C ASN A 319 3.66 -8.89 2.14
N ALA A 320 3.16 -9.69 1.21
CA ALA A 320 3.01 -9.26 -0.18
C ALA A 320 1.69 -9.72 -0.78
N VAL A 321 1.07 -8.81 -1.52
CA VAL A 321 -0.05 -9.08 -2.43
C VAL A 321 0.34 -8.60 -3.81
N PHE A 322 0.34 -9.50 -4.78
CA PHE A 322 0.61 -9.21 -6.18
C PHE A 322 -0.70 -9.32 -6.95
N VAL A 323 -0.99 -8.31 -7.78
CA VAL A 323 -2.24 -8.13 -8.53
C VAL A 323 -1.93 -8.24 -10.03
N PRO A 324 -2.04 -9.46 -10.63
CA PRO A 324 -1.80 -9.68 -12.05
C PRO A 324 -2.78 -8.94 -12.94
N TYR A 325 -2.39 -8.68 -14.18
CA TYR A 325 -3.16 -7.84 -15.10
C TYR A 325 -3.54 -8.56 -16.39
N CYS A 326 -4.82 -8.49 -16.76
CA CYS A 326 -5.32 -9.07 -18.02
C CYS A 326 -6.56 -8.37 -18.61
N THR A 327 -6.82 -7.12 -18.23
CA THR A 327 -8.12 -6.45 -18.44
C THR A 327 -8.08 -5.26 -19.41
N GLY A 328 -6.89 -4.82 -19.83
CA GLY A 328 -6.71 -3.80 -20.88
C GLY A 328 -7.14 -2.37 -20.48
N ASP A 329 -7.35 -2.12 -19.19
CA ASP A 329 -7.99 -0.95 -18.58
C ASP A 329 -7.18 -0.31 -17.43
N ILE A 330 -5.87 -0.56 -17.38
CA ILE A 330 -4.91 -0.04 -16.40
C ILE A 330 -5.30 -0.25 -14.91
N HIS A 331 -6.04 -1.32 -14.62
CA HIS A 331 -6.64 -1.65 -13.30
C HIS A 331 -7.75 -0.68 -12.83
N TRP A 332 -8.25 0.20 -13.70
CA TRP A 332 -9.30 1.17 -13.34
C TRP A 332 -10.69 0.76 -13.84
N GLY A 333 -10.78 -0.21 -14.74
CA GLY A 333 -12.03 -0.54 -15.43
C GLY A 333 -13.04 -1.34 -14.60
N ASP A 334 -14.31 -0.99 -14.79
CA ASP A 334 -15.48 -1.83 -14.50
C ASP A 334 -16.54 -1.64 -15.60
N ASN A 335 -16.33 -2.28 -16.75
CA ASN A 335 -17.25 -2.27 -17.87
C ASN A 335 -17.10 -3.51 -18.77
N THR A 336 -18.13 -3.80 -19.56
CA THR A 336 -18.09 -4.78 -20.65
C THR A 336 -18.31 -4.05 -21.97
N VAL A 337 -17.32 -4.04 -22.86
CA VAL A 337 -17.35 -3.28 -24.12
C VAL A 337 -17.34 -4.22 -25.32
N VAL A 338 -18.18 -3.95 -26.31
CA VAL A 338 -18.17 -4.63 -27.61
C VAL A 338 -17.52 -3.72 -28.64
N TYR A 339 -16.27 -4.02 -29.01
CA TYR A 339 -15.56 -3.31 -30.06
C TYR A 339 -15.90 -3.88 -31.43
N THR A 340 -15.98 -3.00 -32.44
CA THR A 340 -16.36 -3.37 -33.81
C THR A 340 -15.47 -2.66 -34.84
N ALA A 341 -15.29 -3.30 -36.00
CA ALA A 341 -14.69 -2.68 -37.18
C ALA A 341 -15.41 -3.15 -38.45
N PRO A 342 -15.37 -2.38 -39.56
CA PRO A 342 -15.96 -2.79 -40.83
C PRO A 342 -15.48 -4.18 -41.27
N ASN A 343 -16.42 -5.00 -41.76
CA ASN A 343 -16.17 -6.34 -42.30
C ASN A 343 -15.50 -7.34 -41.32
N SER A 344 -15.48 -7.05 -40.01
CA SER A 344 -14.77 -7.83 -39.00
C SER A 344 -15.72 -8.30 -37.88
N PRO A 345 -15.55 -9.50 -37.30
CA PRO A 345 -16.39 -9.96 -36.19
C PRO A 345 -16.24 -9.05 -34.96
N PRO A 346 -17.32 -8.74 -34.22
CA PRO A 346 -17.22 -7.98 -32.97
C PRO A 346 -16.38 -8.75 -31.93
N VAL A 347 -15.66 -8.01 -31.07
CA VAL A 347 -14.97 -8.57 -29.90
C VAL A 347 -15.56 -7.98 -28.63
N THR A 348 -15.87 -8.84 -27.66
CA THR A 348 -16.30 -8.41 -26.32
C THR A 348 -15.11 -8.44 -25.39
N ILE A 349 -14.88 -7.34 -24.67
CA ILE A 349 -13.78 -7.18 -23.71
C ILE A 349 -14.36 -6.87 -22.33
N GLN A 350 -13.90 -7.62 -21.32
CA GLN A 350 -14.17 -7.39 -19.91
C GLN A 350 -13.09 -6.47 -19.31
N HIS A 351 -13.38 -5.17 -19.26
CA HIS A 351 -12.58 -4.20 -18.53
C HIS A 351 -12.95 -4.28 -17.06
N LYS A 352 -12.34 -5.22 -16.34
CA LYS A 352 -12.66 -5.58 -14.95
C LYS A 352 -11.48 -5.39 -13.98
N GLY A 353 -10.50 -4.58 -14.37
CA GLY A 353 -9.27 -4.38 -13.61
C GLY A 353 -9.51 -3.84 -12.19
N PHE A 354 -10.46 -2.93 -12.01
CA PHE A 354 -10.82 -2.43 -10.69
C PHE A 354 -11.53 -3.49 -9.84
N VAL A 355 -12.40 -4.30 -10.46
CA VAL A 355 -13.08 -5.42 -9.79
C VAL A 355 -12.08 -6.47 -9.30
N ASN A 356 -11.10 -6.81 -10.15
CA ASN A 356 -10.00 -7.72 -9.79
C ASN A 356 -9.14 -7.13 -8.65
N ALA A 357 -8.78 -5.85 -8.74
CA ALA A 357 -8.05 -5.14 -7.69
C ALA A 357 -8.78 -5.15 -6.34
N GLN A 358 -10.11 -4.96 -6.33
CA GLN A 358 -10.92 -5.01 -5.10
C GLN A 358 -10.99 -6.41 -4.47
N VAL A 359 -10.87 -7.49 -5.26
CA VAL A 359 -10.76 -8.86 -4.71
C VAL A 359 -9.42 -9.04 -3.98
N ALA A 360 -8.32 -8.50 -4.52
CA ALA A 360 -7.03 -8.48 -3.83
C ALA A 360 -7.02 -7.54 -2.61
N GLU A 361 -7.70 -6.40 -2.67
CA GLU A 361 -7.91 -5.49 -1.52
C GLU A 361 -8.65 -6.20 -0.38
N LYS A 362 -9.72 -6.93 -0.69
CA LYS A 362 -10.46 -7.76 0.29
C LYS A 362 -9.54 -8.77 0.96
N PHE A 363 -8.73 -9.51 0.18
CA PHE A 363 -7.76 -10.45 0.74
C PHE A 363 -6.79 -9.75 1.69
N ALA A 364 -6.14 -8.67 1.25
CA ALA A 364 -5.18 -7.93 2.08
C ALA A 364 -5.82 -7.48 3.40
N ARG A 365 -7.00 -6.87 3.33
CA ARG A 365 -7.80 -6.42 4.49
C ARG A 365 -8.15 -7.52 5.48
N GLU A 366 -8.39 -8.74 4.98
CA GLU A 366 -8.83 -9.88 5.79
C GLU A 366 -7.67 -10.73 6.34
N HIS A 367 -6.45 -10.59 5.80
CA HIS A 367 -5.29 -11.41 6.19
C HIS A 367 -4.08 -10.62 6.73
N PHE A 368 -3.99 -9.32 6.46
CA PHE A 368 -2.96 -8.41 6.98
C PHE A 368 -3.68 -7.21 7.57
N VAL A 369 -4.13 -7.30 8.83
CA VAL A 369 -5.22 -6.46 9.34
C VAL A 369 -4.75 -5.05 9.71
N ASP A 370 -3.57 -4.89 10.30
CA ASP A 370 -3.03 -3.60 10.74
C ASP A 370 -1.51 -3.48 10.53
N PRO A 371 -1.03 -3.44 9.27
CA PRO A 371 0.38 -3.26 8.96
C PRO A 371 0.90 -1.89 9.41
N ASP A 372 2.08 -1.83 10.02
CA ASP A 372 2.78 -0.58 10.36
C ASP A 372 3.02 0.32 9.14
N GLU A 373 3.19 -0.31 7.99
CA GLU A 373 3.70 0.29 6.78
C GLU A 373 3.17 -0.43 5.54
N VAL A 374 2.66 0.35 4.58
CA VAL A 374 2.11 -0.13 3.32
C VAL A 374 2.83 0.57 2.18
N PHE A 375 3.49 -0.22 1.32
CA PHE A 375 4.12 0.24 0.09
C PHE A 375 3.29 -0.24 -1.10
N VAL A 376 2.61 0.69 -1.79
CA VAL A 376 1.79 0.37 -2.96
C VAL A 376 2.56 0.78 -4.21
N THR A 377 2.74 -0.15 -5.14
CA THR A 377 3.60 0.07 -6.31
C THR A 377 3.08 -0.69 -7.52
N GLY A 378 3.56 -0.33 -8.69
CA GLY A 378 3.19 -1.00 -9.92
C GLY A 378 4.03 -0.49 -11.07
N SER A 379 4.21 -1.34 -12.09
CA SER A 379 5.00 -0.99 -13.27
C SER A 379 4.13 -0.84 -14.50
N SER A 380 4.42 0.11 -15.39
CA SER A 380 3.65 0.31 -16.64
C SER A 380 2.16 0.59 -16.34
N ALA A 381 1.24 -0.15 -16.97
CA ALA A 381 -0.19 -0.14 -16.63
C ALA A 381 -0.47 -0.29 -15.12
N GLY A 382 0.35 -1.05 -14.40
CA GLY A 382 0.26 -1.26 -12.96
C GLY A 382 0.57 -0.02 -12.13
N ALA A 383 1.37 0.93 -12.62
CA ALA A 383 1.64 2.18 -11.90
C ALA A 383 0.35 2.99 -11.68
N TYR A 384 -0.53 3.03 -12.68
CA TYR A 384 -1.85 3.66 -12.58
C TYR A 384 -2.76 2.89 -11.61
N GLY A 385 -2.75 1.55 -11.68
CA GLY A 385 -3.43 0.68 -10.73
C GLY A 385 -2.98 0.91 -9.28
N SER A 386 -1.68 1.07 -9.07
CA SER A 386 -1.07 1.33 -7.76
C SER A 386 -1.53 2.66 -7.16
N LEU A 387 -1.72 3.69 -7.98
CA LEU A 387 -2.19 5.00 -7.54
C LEU A 387 -3.67 4.97 -7.12
N LEU A 388 -4.54 4.34 -7.91
CA LEU A 388 -5.96 4.20 -7.55
C LEU A 388 -6.13 3.24 -6.36
N GLY A 389 -5.40 2.12 -6.36
CA GLY A 389 -5.39 1.17 -5.25
C GLY A 389 -4.93 1.80 -3.93
N SER A 390 -3.87 2.62 -3.95
CA SER A 390 -3.29 3.16 -2.72
C SER A 390 -4.24 4.09 -1.96
N VAL A 391 -5.06 4.88 -2.65
CA VAL A 391 -6.07 5.70 -1.95
C VAL A 391 -7.23 4.88 -1.38
N TYR A 392 -7.58 3.75 -2.00
CA TYR A 392 -8.59 2.83 -1.46
C TYR A 392 -8.04 2.12 -0.21
N PHE A 393 -6.83 1.58 -0.29
CA PHE A 393 -6.11 1.03 0.86
C PHE A 393 -6.01 2.04 1.99
N GLN A 394 -5.56 3.27 1.70
CA GLN A 394 -5.35 4.29 2.72
C GLN A 394 -6.64 4.82 3.34
N GLU A 395 -7.71 5.04 2.56
CA GLU A 395 -8.97 5.57 3.08
C GLU A 395 -9.84 4.52 3.77
N ARG A 396 -9.88 3.30 3.22
CA ARG A 396 -10.87 2.28 3.61
C ARG A 396 -10.27 1.14 4.40
N VAL A 397 -8.98 0.84 4.28
CA VAL A 397 -8.39 -0.39 4.82
C VAL A 397 -7.42 -0.11 5.96
N TYR A 398 -6.40 0.71 5.74
CA TYR A 398 -5.26 0.94 6.63
C TYR A 398 -5.11 2.42 6.99
N PRO A 399 -6.08 3.04 7.66
CA PRO A 399 -6.08 4.48 7.91
C PRO A 399 -4.90 4.98 8.77
N SER A 400 -4.27 4.09 9.55
CA SER A 400 -3.20 4.38 10.51
C SER A 400 -1.78 4.09 9.99
N ALA A 401 -1.63 3.33 8.90
CA ALA A 401 -0.33 2.85 8.45
C ALA A 401 0.50 3.98 7.80
N ARG A 402 1.83 3.83 7.79
CA ARG A 402 2.69 4.69 6.96
C ARG A 402 2.55 4.30 5.49
N PHE A 403 2.13 5.22 4.63
CA PHE A 403 1.92 4.97 3.20
C PHE A 403 3.02 5.56 2.31
N ALA A 404 3.49 4.73 1.39
CA ALA A 404 4.32 5.11 0.24
C ALA A 404 3.70 4.55 -1.05
N THR A 405 3.50 5.39 -2.06
CA THR A 405 2.99 4.99 -3.39
C THR A 405 4.02 5.34 -4.46
N LEU A 406 4.49 4.35 -5.23
CA LEU A 406 5.47 4.53 -6.30
C LEU A 406 4.94 3.97 -7.64
N GLY A 407 4.76 4.83 -8.64
CA GLY A 407 4.50 4.41 -10.01
C GLY A 407 5.79 4.27 -10.82
N ASP A 408 6.17 3.04 -11.19
CA ASP A 408 7.27 2.75 -12.13
C ASP A 408 6.76 2.81 -13.58
N ALA A 409 7.35 3.69 -14.39
CA ALA A 409 7.02 3.85 -15.81
C ALA A 409 5.52 4.14 -16.07
N GLY A 410 4.95 5.09 -15.31
CA GLY A 410 3.52 5.43 -15.40
C GLY A 410 3.18 6.86 -14.98
N ASN A 411 3.68 7.83 -15.72
CA ASN A 411 3.49 9.25 -15.42
C ASN A 411 2.09 9.77 -15.80
N GLY A 412 1.46 9.22 -16.85
CA GLY A 412 0.14 9.65 -17.33
C GLY A 412 0.15 10.51 -18.61
N ILE A 413 1.23 10.50 -19.38
CA ILE A 413 1.31 11.25 -20.64
C ILE A 413 0.44 10.57 -21.71
N VAL A 414 -0.62 11.25 -22.13
CA VAL A 414 -1.61 10.78 -23.11
C VAL A 414 -2.06 11.92 -24.03
N THR A 415 -2.76 11.61 -25.13
CA THR A 415 -3.38 12.63 -25.98
C THR A 415 -4.72 13.09 -25.41
N GLN A 416 -5.12 14.33 -25.75
CA GLN A 416 -6.42 14.88 -25.37
C GLN A 416 -7.58 14.06 -25.95
N ASP A 417 -7.41 13.53 -27.17
CA ASP A 417 -8.40 12.68 -27.84
C ASP A 417 -8.64 11.39 -27.04
N PHE A 418 -7.56 10.71 -26.63
CA PHE A 418 -7.63 9.52 -25.79
C PHE A 418 -8.32 9.79 -24.44
N GLN A 419 -8.00 10.92 -23.78
CA GLN A 419 -8.66 11.34 -22.54
C GLN A 419 -10.17 11.55 -22.68
N GLN A 420 -10.62 12.11 -23.81
CA GLN A 420 -12.02 12.46 -24.02
C GLN A 420 -12.86 11.31 -24.59
N ASN A 421 -12.29 10.51 -25.49
CA ASN A 421 -13.05 9.57 -26.32
C ASN A 421 -12.78 8.10 -25.99
N ASP A 422 -11.63 7.77 -25.37
CA ASP A 422 -11.20 6.39 -25.13
C ASP A 422 -11.24 5.99 -23.66
N PHE A 423 -10.63 6.79 -22.77
CA PHE A 423 -10.65 6.59 -21.31
C PHE A 423 -12.05 6.27 -20.73
N PRO A 424 -13.14 6.97 -21.12
CA PRO A 424 -14.47 6.68 -20.58
C PRO A 424 -15.01 5.28 -20.92
N LYS A 425 -14.50 4.62 -21.96
CA LYS A 425 -14.98 3.29 -22.41
C LYS A 425 -14.78 2.21 -21.35
N TRP A 426 -13.76 2.34 -20.51
CA TRP A 426 -13.46 1.39 -19.44
C TRP A 426 -14.40 1.51 -18.22
N GLY A 427 -15.31 2.50 -18.18
CA GLY A 427 -16.28 2.65 -17.07
C GLY A 427 -15.73 3.36 -15.82
N ILE A 428 -14.51 3.89 -15.89
CA ILE A 428 -13.74 4.42 -14.74
C ILE A 428 -14.44 5.50 -13.89
N THR A 429 -15.45 6.19 -14.41
CA THR A 429 -16.19 7.23 -13.67
C THR A 429 -16.81 6.70 -12.37
N ALA A 430 -17.19 5.42 -12.32
CA ALA A 430 -17.72 4.80 -11.11
C ALA A 430 -16.64 4.31 -10.13
N THR A 431 -15.39 4.16 -10.60
CA THR A 431 -14.26 3.60 -9.82
C THR A 431 -13.38 4.69 -9.20
N PHE A 432 -13.45 5.94 -9.67
CA PHE A 432 -12.79 7.07 -9.03
C PHE A 432 -13.45 7.45 -7.69
N PRO A 433 -12.67 7.77 -6.65
CA PRO A 433 -13.18 7.97 -5.30
C PRO A 433 -13.89 9.32 -5.14
N ASN A 434 -15.14 9.28 -4.69
CA ASN A 434 -15.94 10.48 -4.43
C ASN A 434 -15.53 11.29 -3.19
N TRP A 435 -14.54 10.82 -2.41
CA TRP A 435 -14.06 11.49 -1.19
C TRP A 435 -12.85 12.39 -1.40
N ILE A 436 -12.20 12.36 -2.58
CA ILE A 436 -11.06 13.21 -2.92
C ILE A 436 -11.57 14.34 -3.84
N PRO A 437 -11.74 15.58 -3.34
CA PRO A 437 -12.34 16.65 -4.13
C PRO A 437 -11.50 17.00 -5.36
N GLY A 438 -12.13 16.99 -6.54
CA GLY A 438 -11.49 17.31 -7.81
C GLY A 438 -10.77 16.15 -8.49
N TRP A 439 -10.60 15.00 -7.83
CA TRP A 439 -10.04 13.80 -8.44
C TRP A 439 -11.15 12.96 -9.07
N THR A 440 -11.15 12.85 -10.40
CA THR A 440 -12.22 12.23 -11.18
C THR A 440 -11.66 11.55 -12.42
N ALA A 441 -12.47 10.73 -13.07
CA ALA A 441 -12.19 10.17 -14.40
C ALA A 441 -11.93 11.21 -15.52
N GLN A 442 -12.08 12.51 -15.26
CA GLN A 442 -11.83 13.61 -16.19
C GLN A 442 -10.74 14.58 -15.72
N THR A 443 -10.05 14.27 -14.60
CA THR A 443 -8.88 15.01 -14.14
C THR A 443 -7.82 15.07 -15.24
N ASP A 444 -7.16 16.21 -15.41
CA ASP A 444 -6.00 16.32 -16.31
C ASP A 444 -4.94 15.31 -15.84
N PRO A 445 -4.44 14.41 -16.70
CA PRO A 445 -3.42 13.45 -16.32
C PRO A 445 -2.19 14.07 -15.65
N LYS A 446 -1.91 15.36 -15.91
CA LYS A 446 -0.86 16.13 -15.21
C LYS A 446 -1.11 16.31 -13.72
N GLU A 447 -2.37 16.41 -13.31
CA GLU A 447 -2.80 16.53 -11.91
C GLU A 447 -3.04 15.17 -11.24
N LEU A 448 -2.97 14.07 -12.00
CA LEU A 448 -3.30 12.70 -11.56
C LEU A 448 -2.59 12.30 -10.26
N TRP A 449 -1.28 12.59 -10.16
CA TRP A 449 -0.46 12.32 -8.98
C TRP A 449 -0.53 13.44 -7.94
N THR A 450 -0.73 14.69 -8.38
CA THR A 450 -0.72 15.89 -7.53
C THR A 450 -1.92 15.93 -6.58
N ILE A 451 -3.13 15.60 -7.05
CA ILE A 451 -4.34 15.71 -6.23
C ILE A 451 -4.34 14.68 -5.06
N PRO A 452 -4.05 13.38 -5.28
CA PRO A 452 -3.89 12.42 -4.17
C PRO A 452 -2.78 12.81 -3.20
N ALA A 453 -1.64 13.28 -3.69
CA ALA A 453 -0.53 13.71 -2.84
C ALA A 453 -0.92 14.88 -1.92
N LEU A 454 -1.61 15.90 -2.45
CA LEU A 454 -2.13 17.01 -1.64
C LEU A 454 -3.22 16.59 -0.65
N PHE A 455 -4.02 15.58 -0.98
CA PHE A 455 -5.07 15.07 -0.10
C PHE A 455 -4.52 14.21 1.06
N TYR A 456 -3.41 13.50 0.84
CA TYR A 456 -2.73 12.65 1.83
C TYR A 456 -1.32 13.19 2.19
N PRO A 457 -1.21 14.35 2.87
CA PRO A 457 0.07 15.05 3.08
C PRO A 457 1.08 14.30 3.95
N GLU A 458 0.62 13.39 4.82
CA GLU A 458 1.47 12.54 5.67
C GLU A 458 2.05 11.31 4.93
N SER A 459 1.65 11.11 3.66
CA SER A 459 2.04 9.96 2.83
C SER A 459 2.92 10.38 1.68
N ARG A 460 3.67 9.44 1.11
CA ARG A 460 4.72 9.74 0.13
C ARG A 460 4.32 9.23 -1.23
N PHE A 461 4.29 10.11 -2.22
CA PHE A 461 3.95 9.77 -3.59
C PHE A 461 5.19 9.94 -4.48
N ALA A 462 5.35 9.04 -5.44
CA ALA A 462 6.51 9.05 -6.30
C ALA A 462 6.25 8.48 -7.70
N ASN A 463 7.04 8.96 -8.66
CA ASN A 463 7.23 8.28 -9.93
C ASN A 463 8.70 7.94 -10.18
N TYR A 464 8.91 6.78 -10.80
CA TYR A 464 10.13 6.47 -11.52
C TYR A 464 9.82 6.45 -13.03
N ALA A 465 10.74 6.94 -13.86
CA ALA A 465 10.79 6.64 -15.28
C ALA A 465 12.25 6.63 -15.78
N THR A 466 12.53 5.99 -16.91
CA THR A 466 13.66 6.43 -17.74
C THR A 466 13.22 7.64 -18.56
N ALA A 467 14.17 8.48 -18.97
CA ALA A 467 13.90 9.73 -19.66
C ALA A 467 13.03 9.57 -20.91
N TYR A 468 13.16 8.46 -21.65
CA TYR A 468 12.47 8.23 -22.93
C TYR A 468 11.51 7.03 -22.96
N ASP A 469 11.42 6.24 -21.87
CA ASP A 469 10.51 5.10 -21.65
C ASP A 469 9.96 4.45 -22.94
N GLY A 470 10.82 3.70 -23.61
CA GLY A 470 10.70 3.32 -25.01
C GLY A 470 10.19 1.90 -25.25
N GLY A 471 10.13 1.55 -26.54
CA GLY A 471 9.60 0.27 -27.02
C GLY A 471 8.08 0.30 -27.23
N LEU A 472 7.58 -0.67 -27.98
CA LEU A 472 6.16 -0.75 -28.37
C LEU A 472 5.20 -0.89 -27.18
N GLY A 473 5.64 -1.58 -26.13
CA GLY A 473 4.89 -1.70 -24.86
C GLY A 473 5.26 -0.65 -23.81
N GLY A 474 6.20 0.26 -24.10
CA GLY A 474 6.59 1.35 -23.21
C GLY A 474 5.66 2.56 -23.31
N GLN A 475 5.83 3.53 -22.42
CA GLN A 475 4.98 4.72 -22.36
C GLN A 475 5.05 5.55 -23.65
N THR A 476 6.23 5.68 -24.26
CA THR A 476 6.37 6.27 -25.59
C THR A 476 5.64 5.47 -26.67
N GLY A 477 5.62 4.14 -26.59
CA GLY A 477 4.88 3.26 -27.50
C GLY A 477 3.38 3.53 -27.44
N PHE A 478 2.80 3.56 -26.24
CA PHE A 478 1.38 3.90 -26.05
C PHE A 478 1.05 5.32 -26.50
N TYR A 479 1.92 6.29 -26.21
CA TYR A 479 1.74 7.66 -26.70
C TYR A 479 1.77 7.74 -28.24
N ASN A 480 2.64 6.98 -28.91
CA ASN A 480 2.66 6.88 -30.37
C ASN A 480 1.38 6.23 -30.95
N ILE A 481 0.81 5.23 -30.28
CA ILE A 481 -0.47 4.62 -30.68
C ILE A 481 -1.60 5.65 -30.60
N MET A 482 -1.66 6.43 -29.51
CA MET A 482 -2.65 7.50 -29.31
C MET A 482 -2.49 8.67 -30.29
N LEU A 483 -1.28 8.92 -30.82
CA LEU A 483 -1.02 9.90 -31.87
C LEU A 483 -1.42 9.40 -33.27
N ASN A 484 -1.60 8.09 -33.46
CA ASN A 484 -1.81 7.46 -34.77
C ASN A 484 -3.01 6.49 -34.76
N PRO A 485 -4.23 6.91 -34.36
CA PRO A 485 -5.38 6.02 -34.20
C PRO A 485 -5.69 5.21 -35.46
N GLY A 486 -5.84 3.89 -35.29
CA GLY A 486 -6.09 2.94 -36.39
C GLY A 486 -4.92 2.66 -37.35
N ASN A 487 -3.77 3.32 -37.22
CA ASN A 487 -2.62 3.14 -38.13
C ASN A 487 -1.55 2.21 -37.54
N VAL A 488 -1.83 0.90 -37.55
CA VAL A 488 -0.98 -0.16 -36.98
C VAL A 488 0.46 -0.13 -37.50
N LEU A 489 0.70 0.33 -38.73
CA LEU A 489 2.06 0.44 -39.28
C LEU A 489 2.85 1.57 -38.59
N ALA A 490 2.24 2.75 -38.40
CA ALA A 490 2.89 3.85 -37.71
C ALA A 490 3.11 3.57 -36.21
N TRP A 491 2.34 2.65 -35.60
CA TRP A 491 2.57 2.22 -34.22
C TRP A 491 3.93 1.56 -34.04
N LEU A 492 4.44 0.88 -35.08
CA LEU A 492 5.75 0.22 -35.05
C LEU A 492 6.90 1.22 -34.93
N ASP A 493 6.71 2.45 -35.42
CA ASP A 493 7.70 3.53 -35.45
C ASP A 493 7.69 4.39 -34.16
N TRP A 494 7.53 3.73 -33.00
CA TRP A 494 7.33 4.35 -31.67
C TRP A 494 8.37 5.42 -31.30
N TRP A 495 9.61 5.29 -31.77
CA TRP A 495 10.72 6.19 -31.46
C TRP A 495 10.45 7.65 -31.86
N HIS A 496 9.57 7.89 -32.83
CA HIS A 496 9.18 9.26 -33.23
C HIS A 496 8.45 10.02 -32.11
N ALA A 497 7.82 9.33 -31.17
CA ALA A 497 7.14 9.94 -30.04
C ALA A 497 8.08 10.22 -28.83
N SER A 498 9.30 9.64 -28.79
CA SER A 498 10.17 9.65 -27.60
C SER A 498 10.46 11.06 -27.06
N CYS A 499 10.77 12.00 -27.94
CA CYS A 499 11.11 13.37 -27.53
C CYS A 499 9.90 14.15 -27.02
N ALA A 500 8.76 14.06 -27.72
CA ALA A 500 7.52 14.71 -27.29
C ALA A 500 6.98 14.13 -25.97
N TRP A 501 7.13 12.82 -25.77
CA TRP A 501 6.79 12.16 -24.52
C TRP A 501 7.71 12.61 -23.38
N HIS A 502 9.03 12.61 -23.60
CA HIS A 502 10.04 13.08 -22.65
C HIS A 502 9.77 14.51 -22.18
N ASP A 503 9.63 15.46 -23.11
CA ASP A 503 9.36 16.86 -22.81
C ASP A 503 8.08 17.04 -21.95
N ALA A 504 7.04 16.25 -22.24
CA ALA A 504 5.78 16.28 -21.50
C ALA A 504 5.90 15.65 -20.10
N MET A 505 6.66 14.54 -19.98
CA MET A 505 6.92 13.84 -18.72
C MET A 505 7.77 14.69 -17.76
N GLU A 506 8.83 15.34 -18.25
CA GLU A 506 9.65 16.24 -17.43
C GLU A 506 8.82 17.45 -16.93
N GLN A 507 8.02 18.07 -17.82
CA GLN A 507 7.14 19.17 -17.44
C GLN A 507 6.11 18.77 -16.38
N GLN A 508 5.50 17.59 -16.54
CA GLN A 508 4.52 17.07 -15.58
C GLN A 508 5.15 16.80 -14.21
N THR A 509 6.24 16.03 -14.18
CA THR A 509 6.88 15.59 -12.92
C THR A 509 7.46 16.78 -12.15
N ALA A 510 8.04 17.77 -12.85
CA ALA A 510 8.46 19.03 -12.27
C ALA A 510 7.29 19.84 -11.70
N ALA A 511 6.15 19.92 -12.40
CA ALA A 511 4.96 20.62 -11.92
C ALA A 511 4.35 19.93 -10.69
N ALA A 512 4.24 18.61 -10.69
CA ALA A 512 3.75 17.83 -9.55
C ALA A 512 4.63 18.01 -8.31
N ALA A 513 5.96 17.96 -8.46
CA ALA A 513 6.91 18.18 -7.36
C ALA A 513 6.95 19.63 -6.87
N ALA A 514 6.64 20.61 -7.72
CA ALA A 514 6.49 22.01 -7.31
C ALA A 514 5.17 22.26 -6.56
N ALA A 515 4.12 21.49 -6.83
CA ALA A 515 2.81 21.63 -6.23
C ALA A 515 2.64 20.84 -4.92
N ALA A 516 3.12 19.59 -4.86
CA ALA A 516 2.92 18.67 -3.74
C ALA A 516 4.23 18.44 -2.95
N PRO A 517 4.38 18.96 -1.71
CA PRO A 517 5.62 18.84 -0.93
C PRO A 517 6.05 17.41 -0.59
N ASN A 518 5.10 16.47 -0.64
CA ASN A 518 5.23 15.04 -0.38
C ASN A 518 5.25 14.18 -1.66
N TYR A 519 5.45 14.79 -2.83
CA TYR A 519 5.72 14.10 -4.10
C TYR A 519 7.20 14.22 -4.48
N ARG A 520 7.80 13.15 -5.02
CA ARG A 520 9.14 13.16 -5.65
C ARG A 520 9.14 12.40 -6.97
N TYR A 521 10.11 12.68 -7.82
CA TYR A 521 10.36 11.89 -9.02
C TYR A 521 11.80 11.40 -9.11
N TYR A 522 11.98 10.30 -9.85
CA TYR A 522 13.27 9.80 -10.31
C TYR A 522 13.22 9.62 -11.83
N ILE A 523 14.09 10.32 -12.54
CA ILE A 523 14.27 10.20 -13.99
C ILE A 523 15.67 9.65 -14.27
N GLY A 524 15.74 8.38 -14.69
CA GLY A 524 16.96 7.68 -15.11
C GLY A 524 17.30 7.88 -16.58
N THR A 525 18.50 7.48 -17.00
CA THR A 525 18.94 7.61 -18.41
C THR A 525 18.29 6.58 -19.33
N GLY A 526 18.23 6.91 -20.62
CA GLY A 526 17.90 5.97 -21.68
C GLY A 526 16.41 5.74 -21.87
N SER A 527 16.07 4.58 -22.41
CA SER A 527 14.72 4.23 -22.89
C SER A 527 14.17 2.93 -22.28
N MET A 528 14.81 2.36 -21.26
CA MET A 528 14.28 1.12 -20.64
C MET A 528 12.89 1.34 -20.03
N HIS A 529 11.95 0.49 -20.40
CA HIS A 529 10.61 0.47 -19.81
C HIS A 529 10.59 -0.41 -18.55
N THR A 530 10.16 0.17 -17.42
CA THR A 530 10.14 -0.43 -16.07
C THR A 530 11.52 -0.79 -15.50
N MET A 531 11.64 -0.76 -14.16
CA MET A 531 12.84 -1.16 -13.42
C MET A 531 12.62 -2.24 -12.37
N TRP A 532 11.39 -2.45 -11.86
CA TRP A 532 11.17 -3.33 -10.71
C TRP A 532 11.71 -4.77 -10.85
N GLY A 533 11.68 -5.31 -12.08
CA GLY A 533 12.26 -6.63 -12.41
C GLY A 533 13.71 -6.61 -12.87
N SER A 534 14.48 -5.54 -12.66
CA SER A 534 15.85 -5.38 -13.20
C SER A 534 16.90 -5.16 -12.10
N ASN A 535 18.05 -5.82 -12.21
CA ASN A 535 19.18 -5.56 -11.30
C ASN A 535 19.81 -4.16 -11.46
N LYS A 536 19.37 -3.36 -12.45
CA LYS A 536 19.70 -1.93 -12.53
C LYS A 536 19.33 -1.18 -11.23
N VAL A 537 18.30 -1.59 -10.50
CA VAL A 537 17.89 -0.94 -9.23
C VAL A 537 18.98 -0.93 -8.15
N TYR A 538 19.91 -1.91 -8.19
CA TYR A 538 21.03 -2.07 -7.26
C TYR A 538 22.38 -1.59 -7.83
N THR A 539 22.45 -1.24 -9.12
CA THR A 539 23.74 -1.07 -9.83
C THR A 539 23.83 0.18 -10.72
N ASP A 540 22.72 0.74 -11.17
CA ASP A 540 22.72 1.84 -12.12
C ASP A 540 22.83 3.20 -11.44
N THR A 541 23.86 3.95 -11.82
CA THR A 541 24.11 5.35 -11.41
C THR A 541 24.36 6.25 -12.64
N THR A 542 24.00 5.75 -13.83
CA THR A 542 24.28 6.41 -15.12
C THR A 542 23.59 7.76 -15.19
N GLY A 543 24.28 8.77 -15.74
CA GLY A 543 23.80 10.15 -15.74
C GLY A 543 23.92 10.86 -14.38
N GLY A 544 24.56 10.25 -13.36
CA GLY A 544 24.83 10.87 -12.07
C GLY A 544 23.70 10.73 -11.03
N VAL A 545 22.82 9.75 -11.23
CA VAL A 545 21.72 9.42 -10.30
C VAL A 545 22.20 8.53 -9.15
N PRO A 546 21.61 8.60 -7.95
CA PRO A 546 21.85 7.61 -6.88
C PRO A 546 21.24 6.25 -7.26
N LEU A 547 21.60 5.19 -6.54
CA LEU A 547 20.94 3.88 -6.73
C LEU A 547 19.44 3.99 -6.43
N LEU A 548 18.60 3.32 -7.24
CA LEU A 548 17.16 3.36 -7.03
C LEU A 548 16.76 2.69 -5.70
N VAL A 549 17.45 1.61 -5.29
CA VAL A 549 17.22 0.96 -4.00
C VAL A 549 17.46 1.91 -2.81
N ASP A 550 18.49 2.75 -2.87
CA ASP A 550 18.80 3.74 -1.83
C ASP A 550 17.71 4.82 -1.77
N TRP A 551 17.24 5.27 -2.93
CA TRP A 551 16.18 6.28 -3.05
C TRP A 551 14.81 5.75 -2.59
N VAL A 552 14.47 4.50 -2.90
CA VAL A 552 13.26 3.81 -2.40
C VAL A 552 13.34 3.58 -0.89
N THR A 553 14.53 3.21 -0.38
CA THR A 553 14.76 3.08 1.06
C THR A 553 14.63 4.44 1.76
N ALA A 554 15.19 5.51 1.20
CA ALA A 554 15.04 6.87 1.71
C ALA A 554 13.56 7.34 1.69
N MET A 555 12.81 7.00 0.65
CA MET A 555 11.37 7.25 0.56
C MET A 555 10.63 6.57 1.71
N ARG A 556 10.84 5.28 1.91
CA ARG A 556 10.18 4.51 2.98
C ARG A 556 10.54 5.05 4.37
N ASP A 557 11.84 5.21 4.62
CA ASP A 557 12.35 5.55 5.94
C ASP A 557 12.14 7.06 6.25
N GLY A 558 11.72 7.85 5.26
CA GLY A 558 11.37 9.27 5.41
C GLY A 558 12.58 10.18 5.58
N THR A 559 13.74 9.79 5.05
CA THR A 559 15.00 10.52 5.25
C THR A 559 15.14 11.69 4.28
N SER A 560 16.01 12.64 4.61
CA SER A 560 16.36 13.78 3.76
C SER A 560 17.06 13.40 2.44
N ALA A 561 17.45 12.14 2.25
CA ALA A 561 18.00 11.64 0.99
C ALA A 561 16.92 11.41 -0.08
N TRP A 562 15.64 11.44 0.28
CA TRP A 562 14.52 11.34 -0.67
C TRP A 562 14.24 12.68 -1.37
N THR A 563 15.10 13.00 -2.34
CA THR A 563 15.04 14.20 -3.17
C THR A 563 14.42 13.92 -4.54
N ASN A 564 14.15 14.96 -5.32
CA ASN A 564 13.95 14.78 -6.76
C ASN A 564 15.28 14.33 -7.40
N VAL A 565 15.20 13.45 -8.38
CA VAL A 565 16.36 12.89 -9.11
C VAL A 565 16.11 13.02 -10.60
N GLN A 566 17.07 13.59 -11.32
CA GLN A 566 17.07 13.70 -12.78
C GLN A 566 18.48 13.44 -13.30
N CYS A 567 18.60 12.62 -14.33
CA CYS A 567 19.84 12.40 -15.06
C CYS A 567 20.41 13.71 -15.64
N THR A 568 21.74 13.84 -15.67
CA THR A 568 22.43 14.98 -16.31
C THR A 568 22.71 14.75 -17.80
N ASN A 569 22.81 13.49 -18.21
CA ASN A 569 22.93 13.08 -19.61
C ASN A 569 21.87 12.01 -19.92
N CYS A 570 20.61 12.43 -19.92
CA CYS A 570 19.46 11.54 -20.04
C CYS A 570 19.43 10.70 -21.32
N GLY A 571 20.08 11.14 -22.39
CA GLY A 571 20.17 10.45 -23.67
C GLY A 571 20.95 9.13 -23.66
N VAL A 572 21.76 8.82 -22.64
CA VAL A 572 22.64 7.63 -22.64
C VAL A 572 21.82 6.33 -22.67
N LEU A 573 22.07 5.50 -23.68
CA LEU A 573 21.45 4.18 -23.80
C LEU A 573 22.26 3.12 -23.07
N LEU A 574 21.56 2.30 -22.30
CA LEU A 574 22.14 1.19 -21.55
C LEU A 574 21.92 -0.16 -22.27
N PRO A 575 22.62 -1.24 -21.85
CA PRO A 575 22.33 -2.58 -22.32
C PRO A 575 20.86 -2.98 -22.04
N GLY A 576 20.21 -3.56 -23.04
CA GLY A 576 18.80 -3.94 -22.99
C GLY A 576 17.81 -2.82 -23.33
N ASP A 577 18.25 -1.55 -23.40
CA ASP A 577 17.33 -0.43 -23.66
C ASP A 577 16.69 -0.56 -25.06
N PRO A 578 15.33 -0.46 -25.16
CA PRO A 578 14.60 -0.45 -26.42
C PRO A 578 15.10 0.61 -27.39
N ARG A 579 15.42 0.20 -28.63
CA ARG A 579 15.81 1.08 -29.73
C ARG A 579 15.38 0.49 -31.08
N PRO A 580 15.14 1.30 -32.13
CA PRO A 580 14.93 0.80 -33.49
C PRO A 580 16.12 -0.02 -33.99
N THR A 581 15.89 -0.96 -34.91
CA THR A 581 16.95 -1.72 -35.58
C THR A 581 16.65 -1.79 -37.09
N PRO A 582 17.46 -1.15 -37.96
CA PRO A 582 18.63 -0.31 -37.64
C PRO A 582 18.24 0.97 -36.89
N ALA A 583 19.21 1.61 -36.22
CA ALA A 583 19.02 2.90 -35.55
C ALA A 583 18.32 3.94 -36.45
N GLN A 584 17.37 4.69 -35.89
CA GLN A 584 16.63 5.77 -36.56
C GLN A 584 16.49 6.98 -35.61
N PRO A 585 16.50 8.23 -36.11
CA PRO A 585 16.31 9.42 -35.28
C PRO A 585 15.04 9.33 -34.42
N PRO A 586 15.09 9.67 -33.11
CA PRO A 586 16.16 10.40 -32.42
C PRO A 586 17.36 9.55 -31.92
N PHE A 587 17.38 8.24 -32.19
CA PHE A 587 18.49 7.37 -31.80
C PHE A 587 19.71 7.62 -32.70
N THR A 588 20.89 7.66 -32.11
CA THR A 588 22.15 7.92 -32.81
C THR A 588 22.62 6.71 -33.62
N PRO A 589 23.32 6.90 -34.77
CA PRO A 589 23.73 5.79 -35.63
C PRO A 589 24.72 4.78 -35.01
N ASP A 590 25.29 5.09 -33.84
CA ASP A 590 26.17 4.20 -33.07
C ASP A 590 25.45 3.47 -31.93
N ASP A 591 24.12 3.59 -31.85
CA ASP A 591 23.24 3.02 -30.82
C ASP A 591 23.63 3.39 -29.37
N SER A 592 24.41 4.46 -29.18
CA SER A 592 24.92 4.88 -27.86
C SER A 592 24.01 5.85 -27.11
N SER A 593 23.20 6.63 -27.85
CA SER A 593 22.39 7.68 -27.26
C SER A 593 21.12 8.06 -28.04
N ILE A 594 20.19 8.70 -27.34
CA ILE A 594 19.04 9.43 -27.90
C ILE A 594 19.39 10.92 -27.91
N VAL A 595 19.24 11.56 -29.06
CA VAL A 595 19.47 13.01 -29.25
C VAL A 595 18.22 13.62 -29.86
N CYS A 596 17.42 14.25 -29.01
CA CYS A 596 16.26 15.00 -29.46
C CYS A 596 16.68 16.29 -30.19
N PRO A 597 15.97 16.68 -31.26
CA PRO A 597 16.18 17.99 -31.87
C PRO A 597 15.87 19.07 -30.83
N ALA A 598 16.63 20.17 -30.84
CA ALA A 598 16.34 21.30 -29.98
C ALA A 598 14.90 21.77 -30.22
N ALA A 599 14.11 21.89 -29.15
CA ALA A 599 12.74 22.38 -29.22
C ALA A 599 12.72 23.72 -30.01
N PRO A 600 11.79 23.91 -30.95
CA PRO A 600 11.67 25.18 -31.66
C PRO A 600 11.47 26.29 -30.62
N GLY A 601 12.32 27.31 -30.68
CA GLY A 601 12.27 28.44 -29.75
C GLY A 601 10.92 29.16 -29.78
N PRO A 602 10.57 29.88 -28.69
CA PRO A 602 9.28 30.56 -28.54
C PRO A 602 9.04 31.67 -29.59
#